data_AF-E3SAE6-F1
#
_entry.id   AF-E3SAE6-F1
#
_cell.length_a   1.000
_cell.length_b   1.000
_cell.length_c   1.000
_cell.angle_alpha   90.00
_cell.angle_beta   90.00
_cell.angle_gamma   90.00
#
_symmetry.space_group_name_H-M   'P 1'
#
loop_
_entity.id
_entity.type
_entity.pdbx_description
1 polymer ?
#
loop_
_entity_poly.entity_id
_entity_poly.type
_entity_poly.pdbx_seq_one_letter_code
_entity_poly.pdbx_strand_id
1 'polypeptide(L)' 'MKKLQEAGLQLDIDKCEFEQKRVKYLGYIVDSEKGICVDPEKVEAIKAWEPPSTVKGVRGFIAQPLTNLTKKDV' A
#
# COMPACT_ATOMS: atom_id res chain seq x y z
N MET A 1 -13.47 15.83 -12.55
CA MET A 1 -13.75 14.95 -13.71
C MET A 1 -13.42 15.59 -15.05
N LYS A 2 -13.91 16.80 -15.37
CA LYS A 2 -13.71 17.45 -16.68
C LYS A 2 -12.25 17.48 -17.19
N LYS A 3 -11.28 17.84 -16.33
CA LYS A 3 -9.85 17.85 -16.69
C LYS A 3 -9.28 16.48 -17.11
N LEU A 4 -9.73 15.39 -16.48
CA LEU A 4 -9.29 14.04 -16.84
C LEU A 4 -9.84 13.63 -18.20
N GLN A 5 -11.11 13.97 -18.47
CA GLN A 5 -11.76 13.72 -19.76
C GLN A 5 -11.10 14.52 -20.91
N GLU A 6 -10.77 15.79 -20.68
CA GLU A 6 -10.05 16.64 -21.64
C GLU A 6 -8.64 16.09 -21.95
N ALA A 7 -8.00 15.44 -20.98
CA ALA A 7 -6.70 14.79 -21.15
C ALA A 7 -6.79 13.36 -21.74
N GLY A 8 -8.00 12.86 -22.04
CA GLY A 8 -8.22 11.50 -22.54
C GLY A 8 -7.98 10.39 -21.49
N LEU A 9 -7.99 10.72 -20.20
CA LEU A 9 -7.80 9.78 -19.10
C LEU A 9 -9.15 9.26 -18.58
N GLN A 10 -9.22 7.95 -18.35
CA GLN A 10 -10.38 7.28 -17.77
C GLN A 10 -10.11 6.90 -16.32
N LEU A 11 -11.16 6.92 -15.50
CA LEU A 11 -11.12 6.46 -14.11
C LEU A 11 -11.80 5.11 -13.98
N ASP A 12 -11.19 4.25 -13.20
CA ASP A 12 -11.81 3.04 -12.68
C ASP A 12 -12.58 3.43 -11.41
N ILE A 13 -13.90 3.63 -11.55
CA ILE A 13 -14.75 4.14 -10.46
C ILE A 13 -14.75 3.17 -9.27
N ASP A 14 -14.64 1.86 -9.51
CA ASP A 14 -14.63 0.83 -8.46
C ASP A 14 -13.37 0.91 -7.59
N LYS A 15 -12.31 1.55 -8.08
CA LYS A 15 -11.05 1.77 -7.34
C LYS A 15 -10.90 3.19 -6.79
N CYS A 16 -11.89 4.06 -6.99
CA CYS A 16 -11.82 5.45 -6.56
C CYS A 16 -12.48 5.64 -5.20
N GLU A 17 -11.77 6.31 -4.28
CA GLU A 17 -12.27 6.68 -2.96
C GLU A 17 -12.43 8.21 -2.91
N PHE A 18 -13.65 8.70 -2.63
CA PHE A 18 -13.96 10.13 -2.57
C PHE A 18 -14.39 10.54 -1.16
N GLU A 19 -14.03 11.76 -0.74
CA GLU A 19 -14.42 12.36 0.55
C GLU A 19 -14.10 11.51 1.79
N GLN A 20 -13.05 10.68 1.70
CA GLN A 20 -12.62 9.83 2.80
C GLN A 20 -11.65 10.58 3.72
N LYS A 21 -11.82 10.42 5.04
CA LYS A 21 -10.87 10.93 6.05
C LYS A 21 -9.56 10.14 6.08
N ARG A 22 -9.61 8.89 5.58
CA ARG A 22 -8.50 7.94 5.61
C ARG A 22 -8.52 7.09 4.34
N VAL A 23 -7.44 7.11 3.55
CA VAL A 23 -7.34 6.36 2.28
C VAL A 23 -6.02 5.61 2.17
N LYS A 24 -6.03 4.46 1.48
CA LYS A 24 -4.80 3.72 1.16
C LYS A 24 -4.20 4.24 -0.14
N TYR A 25 -3.00 4.80 -0.07
CA TYR A 25 -2.30 5.38 -1.22
C TYR A 25 -0.83 4.96 -1.24
N LEU A 26 -0.38 4.34 -2.34
CA LEU A 26 0.98 3.83 -2.54
C LEU A 26 1.49 2.93 -1.39
N GLY A 27 0.56 2.20 -0.74
CA GLY A 27 0.85 1.33 0.40
C GLY A 27 1.09 2.06 1.72
N TYR A 28 0.66 3.31 1.81
CA TYR A 28 0.53 4.06 3.05
C TYR A 28 -0.93 4.37 3.28
N ILE A 29 -1.24 4.81 4.49
CA ILE A 29 -2.53 5.36 4.82
C ILE A 29 -2.38 6.87 4.97
N VAL A 30 -3.11 7.62 4.14
CA VAL A 30 -3.19 9.08 4.27
C VAL A 30 -4.40 9.41 5.12
N ASP A 31 -4.17 10.01 6.27
CA ASP A 31 -5.18 10.35 7.28
C ASP A 31 -5.25 11.88 7.44
N SER A 32 -6.47 12.42 7.51
CA SER A 32 -6.71 13.86 7.61
C SER A 32 -6.17 14.49 8.90
N GLU A 33 -6.12 13.73 10.00
CA GLU A 33 -5.70 14.23 11.32
C GLU A 33 -4.26 13.83 11.63
N LYS A 34 -3.89 12.58 11.29
CA LYS A 34 -2.58 11.99 11.64
C LYS A 34 -1.53 12.12 10.54
N GLY A 35 -1.92 12.53 9.34
CA GLY A 35 -1.02 12.61 8.19
C GLY A 35 -0.71 11.23 7.59
N ILE A 36 0.54 11.00 7.19
CA ILE A 36 0.96 9.74 6.55
C ILE A 36 1.25 8.69 7.63
N CYS A 37 0.50 7.59 7.58
CA CYS A 37 0.62 6.44 8.47
C CYS A 37 1.07 5.19 7.70
N VAL A 38 1.78 4.28 8.38
CA VAL A 38 2.07 2.95 7.83
C VAL A 38 0.77 2.14 7.80
N ASP A 39 0.57 1.40 6.70
CA ASP A 39 -0.55 0.48 6.56
C ASP A 39 -0.46 -0.65 7.59
N PRO A 40 -1.48 -0.83 8.46
CA PRO A 40 -1.52 -1.93 9.41
C PRO A 40 -1.31 -3.30 8.76
N GLU A 41 -1.81 -3.51 7.53
CA GLU A 41 -1.62 -4.78 6.82
C GLU A 41 -0.15 -5.08 6.57
N LYS A 42 0.66 -4.06 6.27
CA LYS A 42 2.11 -4.23 6.12
C LYS A 42 2.77 -4.58 7.45
N VAL A 43 2.31 -3.96 8.54
CA VAL A 43 2.84 -4.26 9.88
C VAL A 43 2.54 -5.70 10.26
N GLU A 44 1.31 -6.16 10.04
CA GLU A 44 0.91 -7.54 10.33
C GLU A 44 1.63 -8.55 9.44
N ALA A 45 1.85 -8.25 8.15
CA ALA A 45 2.62 -9.11 7.27
C ALA A 45 4.07 -9.30 7.74
N ILE A 46 4.72 -8.26 8.29
CA ILE A 46 6.07 -8.38 8.88
C ILE A 46 6.03 -9.21 10.15
N LYS A 47 5.04 -8.99 11.02
CA LYS A 47 4.89 -9.75 12.28
C LYS A 47 4.62 -11.23 12.03
N ALA A 48 3.84 -11.55 11.01
CA ALA A 48 3.50 -12.92 10.63
C ALA A 48 4.62 -13.62 9.85
N TRP A 49 5.69 -12.92 9.48
CA TRP A 49 6.79 -13.51 8.74
C TRP A 49 7.56 -14.49 9.63
N GLU A 50 7.67 -15.75 9.20
CA GLU A 50 8.51 -16.74 9.87
C GLU A 50 10.00 -16.34 9.93
N PRO A 51 10.69 -16.59 11.05
CA PRO A 51 12.11 -16.27 11.18
C PRO A 51 12.95 -16.92 10.07
N PRO A 52 13.71 -16.13 9.28
CA PRO A 52 14.49 -16.69 8.18
C PRO A 52 15.64 -17.54 8.72
N SER A 53 15.76 -18.78 8.23
CA SER A 53 16.82 -19.73 8.60
C SER A 53 18.04 -19.70 7.68
N THR A 54 17.99 -18.93 6.59
CA THR A 54 19.05 -18.88 5.57
C THR A 54 19.57 -17.47 5.34
N VAL A 55 20.83 -17.34 4.94
CA VAL A 55 21.45 -16.05 4.58
C VAL A 55 20.66 -15.34 3.48
N LYS A 56 20.13 -16.08 2.51
CA LYS A 56 19.27 -15.53 1.45
C LYS A 56 17.94 -15.01 2.02
N GLY A 57 17.32 -15.74 2.96
CA GLY A 57 16.10 -15.33 3.64
C GLY A 57 16.30 -14.05 4.47
N VAL A 58 17.40 -13.97 5.23
CA VAL A 58 17.76 -12.77 6.01
C VAL A 58 17.96 -11.56 5.10
N ARG A 59 18.69 -11.73 3.99
CA ARG A 59 18.86 -10.66 2.99
C ARG A 59 17.54 -10.24 2.37
N GLY A 60 16.63 -11.18 2.08
CA GLY A 60 15.29 -10.89 1.60
C GLY A 60 14.48 -10.07 2.61
N PHE A 61 14.50 -10.46 3.87
CA PHE A 61 13.78 -9.76 4.94
C PHE A 61 14.25 -8.31 5.11
N ILE A 62 15.56 -8.04 5.03
CA ILE A 62 16.12 -6.70 5.24
C ILE A 62 16.04 -5.84 3.97
N ALA A 63 16.33 -6.42 2.80
CA ALA A 63 16.50 -5.66 1.57
C ALA A 63 15.23 -5.53 0.72
N GLN A 64 14.17 -6.30 1.00
CA GLN A 64 12.94 -6.19 0.22
C GLN A 64 12.13 -4.93 0.59
N PRO A 65 11.63 -4.19 -0.40
CA PRO A 65 10.71 -3.10 -0.14
C PRO A 65 9.39 -3.63 0.43
N LEU A 66 8.87 -2.95 1.45
CA LEU A 66 7.63 -3.29 2.16
C LEU A 66 6.38 -3.29 1.25
N THR A 67 6.50 -2.84 0.01
CA THR A 67 5.44 -2.85 -1.01
C THR A 67 5.08 -4.26 -1.46
N ASN A 68 5.98 -5.24 -1.32
CA ASN A 68 5.76 -6.62 -1.78
C ASN A 68 5.07 -7.52 -0.72
N LEU A 69 4.84 -6.99 0.48
CA LEU A 69 4.28 -7.72 1.62
C LEU A 69 2.76 -7.86 1.59
N THR A 70 2.10 -6.91 0.94
CA THR A 70 0.67 -6.95 0.70
C THR A 70 0.48 -7.36 -0.75
N LYS A 71 0.23 -8.65 -1.02
CA LYS A 71 -0.35 -9.02 -2.31
C LYS A 71 -1.66 -8.24 -2.43
N LYS A 72 -1.75 -7.35 -3.41
CA LYS A 72 -3.05 -6.90 -3.88
C LYS A 72 -3.59 -8.12 -4.63
N ASP A 73 -4.47 -8.90 -3.99
CA ASP A 73 -5.29 -9.86 -4.74
C ASP A 73 -6.04 -9.03 -5.79
N VAL A 74 -5.54 -9.13 -7.02
CA VAL A 74 -6.21 -8.79 -8.26
C VAL A 74 -6.22 -10.07 -9.08
#